data_AF-A0A2E6J3Q3-F1
#
_entry.id   AF-A0A2E6J3Q3-F1
#
_cell.length_a   1.000
_cell.length_b   1.000
_cell.length_c   1.000
_cell.angle_alpha   90.00
_cell.angle_beta   90.00
_cell.angle_gamma   90.00
#
_symmetry.space_group_name_H-M   'P 1'
#
loop_
_entity.id
_entity.type
_entity.pdbx_description
1 polymer ?
#
loop_
_entity_poly.entity_id
_entity_poly.type
_entity_poly.pdbx_seq_one_letter_code
_entity_poly.pdbx_strand_id
1 'polypeptide(L)'
;GMTDGPVLELGRQLLGYLAVSGLFVTVAMTFTGALQGTGDTKGPLYISILSQVVVPVGLCFILQATRGLEPADIWLAIVLGHVTRCALSILRFQQGKWRNIRVDIDPTPA
;
A
#
# COMPACT_ATOMS: atom_id res chain seq x y z
N GLY A 1 32.09 2.31 -13.35
CA GLY A 1 31.93 2.43 -11.89
C GLY A 1 30.97 3.56 -11.62
N MET A 2 29.83 3.28 -10.97
CA MET A 2 28.69 4.18 -10.70
C MET A 2 27.84 4.65 -11.91
N THR A 3 28.40 4.78 -13.12
CA THR A 3 27.64 5.21 -14.32
C THR A 3 27.06 4.07 -15.14
N ASP A 4 27.57 2.85 -14.96
CA ASP A 4 27.21 1.68 -15.77
C ASP A 4 27.23 0.43 -14.89
N GLY A 5 26.12 -0.30 -14.87
CA GLY A 5 25.98 -1.58 -14.18
C GLY A 5 24.52 -2.00 -13.97
N PRO A 6 24.25 -3.30 -13.74
CA PRO A 6 22.91 -3.83 -13.54
C PRO A 6 22.13 -3.16 -12.39
N VAL A 7 22.83 -2.73 -11.33
CA VAL A 7 22.22 -2.06 -10.17
C VAL A 7 21.64 -0.69 -10.55
N LEU A 8 22.35 0.08 -11.38
CA LEU A 8 21.87 1.41 -11.80
C LEU A 8 20.61 1.28 -12.64
N GLU A 9 20.56 0.29 -13.54
CA GLU A 9 19.40 0.07 -14.39
C GLU A 9 18.17 -0.38 -13.58
N LEU A 10 18.34 -1.31 -12.64
CA LEU A 10 17.28 -1.72 -11.73
C LEU A 10 16.79 -0.56 -10.86
N GLY A 11 17.70 0.27 -10.36
CA GLY A 11 17.38 1.46 -9.56
C GLY A 11 16.60 2.50 -10.37
N ARG A 12 17.02 2.77 -11.61
CA ARG A 12 16.33 3.69 -12.53
C ARG A 12 14.92 3.22 -12.82
N GLN A 13 14.75 1.93 -13.12
CA GLN A 13 13.43 1.34 -13.34
C GLN A 13 12.57 1.47 -12.09
N LEU A 14 13.04 0.98 -10.94
CA LEU A 14 12.32 1.05 -9.68
C LEU A 14 11.86 2.48 -9.36
N LEU A 15 12.74 3.47 -9.47
CA LEU A 15 12.41 4.87 -9.21
C LEU A 15 11.33 5.40 -10.16
N GLY A 16 11.33 4.99 -11.43
CA GLY A 16 10.27 5.33 -12.38
C GLY A 16 8.89 4.82 -11.94
N TYR A 17 8.81 3.57 -11.50
CA TYR A 17 7.56 2.98 -10.97
C TYR A 17 7.15 3.62 -9.63
N LEU A 18 8.12 3.94 -8.76
CA LEU A 18 7.85 4.59 -7.48
C LEU A 18 7.40 6.04 -7.63
N ALA A 19 7.86 6.76 -8.66
CA ALA A 19 7.38 8.11 -8.96
C ALA A 19 5.86 8.11 -9.21
N VAL A 20 5.35 7.11 -9.96
CA VAL A 20 3.91 6.92 -10.16
C VAL A 20 3.22 6.49 -8.86
N SER A 21 3.86 5.60 -8.08
CA SER A 21 3.33 5.16 -6.78
C SER A 21 3.14 6.31 -5.78
N GLY A 22 3.98 7.35 -5.83
CA GLY A 22 3.95 8.45 -4.86
C GLY A 22 2.59 9.12 -4.72
N LEU A 23 1.85 9.26 -5.82
CA LEU A 23 0.48 9.80 -5.81
C LEU A 23 -0.46 8.91 -4.98
N PHE A 24 -0.47 7.61 -5.25
CA PHE A 24 -1.34 6.65 -4.56
C PHE A 24 -0.96 6.49 -3.09
N VAL A 25 0.34 6.47 -2.78
CA VAL A 25 0.85 6.38 -1.41
C VAL A 25 0.42 7.60 -0.59
N THR A 26 0.56 8.80 -1.15
CA THR A 26 0.16 10.04 -0.46
C THR A 26 -1.32 10.00 -0.10
N VAL A 27 -2.18 9.70 -1.07
CA VAL A 27 -3.63 9.61 -0.84
C VAL A 27 -3.98 8.51 0.16
N ALA A 28 -3.38 7.33 0.03
CA ALA A 28 -3.58 6.22 0.97
C ALA A 28 -3.18 6.61 2.40
N MET A 29 -2.06 7.30 2.59
CA MET A 29 -1.61 7.78 3.90
C MET A 29 -2.57 8.82 4.49
N THR A 30 -3.09 9.74 3.69
CA THR A 30 -4.08 10.72 4.15
C THR A 30 -5.34 10.04 4.69
N PHE A 31 -5.94 9.11 3.92
CA PHE A 31 -7.16 8.43 4.35
C PHE A 31 -6.92 7.45 5.51
N THR A 32 -5.82 6.68 5.49
CA THR A 32 -5.50 5.77 6.60
C THR A 32 -5.15 6.52 7.87
N GLY A 33 -4.49 7.68 7.79
CA GLY A 33 -4.23 8.56 8.93
C GLY A 33 -5.53 9.10 9.52
N ALA A 34 -6.45 9.58 8.68
CA ALA A 34 -7.76 10.04 9.12
C ALA A 34 -8.57 8.93 9.82
N LEU A 35 -8.63 7.73 9.23
CA LEU A 35 -9.31 6.57 9.82
C LEU A 35 -8.72 6.21 11.20
N GLN A 36 -7.40 6.07 11.29
CA GLN A 36 -6.72 5.75 12.55
C GLN A 36 -6.94 6.84 13.60
N GLY A 37 -6.95 8.11 13.21
CA GLY A 37 -7.26 9.24 14.10
C GLY A 37 -8.66 9.19 14.70
N THR A 38 -9.60 8.50 14.04
CA THR A 38 -10.97 8.28 14.57
C THR A 38 -11.12 6.99 15.39
N GLY A 39 -10.03 6.25 15.64
CA GLY A 39 -10.04 4.96 16.33
C GLY A 39 -10.26 3.75 15.41
N ASP A 40 -10.44 3.94 14.10
CA ASP A 40 -10.49 2.84 13.13
C ASP A 40 -9.08 2.32 12.82
N THR A 41 -8.58 1.42 13.66
CA THR A 41 -7.25 0.80 13.48
C THR A 41 -7.32 -0.50 12.68
N LYS A 42 -8.40 -1.28 12.85
CA LYS A 42 -8.57 -2.59 12.21
C LYS A 42 -8.78 -2.47 10.70
N GLY A 43 -9.55 -1.49 10.24
CA GLY A 43 -9.78 -1.26 8.80
C GLY A 43 -8.47 -1.04 8.04
N PRO A 44 -7.68 -0.03 8.41
CA PRO A 44 -6.36 0.22 7.82
C PRO A 44 -5.40 -0.97 7.90
N LEU A 45 -5.41 -1.75 8.99
CA LEU A 45 -4.59 -2.97 9.11
C LEU A 45 -4.92 -3.99 8.02
N TYR A 46 -6.20 -4.36 7.87
CA TYR A 46 -6.60 -5.34 6.85
C TYR A 46 -6.31 -4.84 5.43
N ILE A 47 -6.53 -3.53 5.19
CA ILE A 47 -6.16 -2.90 3.91
C ILE A 47 -4.65 -3.04 3.66
N SER A 48 -3.81 -2.80 4.67
CA SER A 48 -2.35 -2.91 4.53
C SER A 48 -1.91 -4.33 4.21
N ILE A 49 -2.44 -5.34 4.91
CA ILE A 49 -2.09 -6.76 4.66
C ILE A 49 -2.48 -7.16 3.24
N LEU A 50 -3.71 -6.86 2.83
CA LEU A 50 -4.20 -7.20 1.49
C LEU A 50 -3.37 -6.50 0.40
N SER A 51 -3.15 -5.19 0.55
CA SER A 51 -2.52 -4.38 -0.48
C SER A 51 -1.00 -4.53 -0.56
N GLN A 52 -0.32 -4.81 0.55
CA GLN A 52 1.15 -4.85 0.59
C GLN A 52 1.72 -6.26 0.62
N VAL A 53 0.93 -7.27 1.02
CA VAL A 53 1.37 -8.66 1.06
C VAL A 53 0.64 -9.47 0.02
N VAL A 54 -0.68 -9.60 0.16
CA VAL A 54 -1.47 -10.54 -0.65
C VAL A 54 -1.41 -10.19 -2.14
N VAL A 55 -1.65 -8.92 -2.49
CA VAL A 55 -1.63 -8.47 -3.90
C VAL A 55 -0.24 -8.61 -4.53
N PRO A 56 0.85 -8.05 -3.96
CA PRO A 56 2.16 -8.14 -4.59
C PRO A 56 2.70 -9.57 -4.64
N VAL A 57 2.61 -10.32 -3.54
CA VAL A 57 3.10 -11.70 -3.48
C VAL A 57 2.27 -12.60 -4.39
N GLY A 58 0.94 -12.44 -4.39
CA GLY A 58 0.05 -13.21 -5.26
C GLY A 58 0.35 -12.97 -6.73
N LEU A 59 0.54 -11.71 -7.14
CA LEU A 59 0.88 -11.39 -8.53
C LEU A 59 2.25 -11.96 -8.92
N CYS A 60 3.27 -11.78 -8.08
CA CYS A 60 4.60 -12.32 -8.33
C CYS A 60 4.59 -13.85 -8.42
N PHE A 61 3.83 -14.52 -7.55
CA PHE A 61 3.69 -15.98 -7.58
C PHE A 61 3.07 -16.47 -8.89
N ILE A 62 1.99 -15.83 -9.35
CA ILE A 62 1.32 -16.17 -10.62
C ILE A 62 2.26 -15.95 -11.81
N LEU A 63 2.99 -14.84 -11.85
CA LEU A 63 3.91 -14.53 -12.94
C LEU A 63 5.11 -15.48 -12.96
N GLN A 64 5.67 -15.79 -11.77
CA GLN A 64 6.73 -16.78 -11.62
C GLN A 64 6.31 -18.16 -12.14
N ALA A 65 5.06 -18.57 -11.87
CA ALA A 65 4.54 -19.87 -12.29
C ALA A 65 4.26 -19.97 -13.81
N THR A 66 4.12 -18.84 -14.52
CA THR A 66 3.70 -18.82 -15.93
C THR A 66 4.84 -18.56 -16.90
N ARG A 67 5.70 -17.56 -16.62
CA ARG A 67 6.78 -17.16 -17.55
C ARG A 67 8.11 -16.83 -16.88
N GLY A 68 8.22 -17.02 -15.56
CA GLY A 68 9.34 -16.53 -14.77
C GLY A 68 9.19 -15.05 -14.40
N LEU A 69 9.88 -14.63 -13.34
CA LEU A 69 9.83 -13.24 -12.87
C LEU A 69 10.90 -12.38 -13.52
N GLU A 70 10.47 -11.24 -14.04
CA GLU A 70 11.36 -10.14 -14.41
C GLU A 70 11.26 -8.99 -13.40
N PRO A 71 12.29 -8.13 -13.28
CA PRO A 71 12.26 -7.01 -12.34
C PRO A 71 11.04 -6.09 -12.52
N ALA A 72 10.63 -5.84 -13.77
CA ALA A 72 9.46 -5.02 -14.08
C ALA A 72 8.17 -5.56 -13.47
N ASP A 73 8.05 -6.88 -13.31
CA ASP A 73 6.88 -7.53 -12.69
C ASP A 73 6.80 -7.21 -11.21
N ILE A 74 7.95 -7.21 -10.54
CA ILE A 74 8.06 -6.86 -9.12
C ILE A 74 7.70 -5.39 -8.92
N TRP A 75 8.21 -4.51 -9.79
CA TRP A 75 7.89 -3.08 -9.73
C TRP A 75 6.41 -2.83 -9.98
N LEU A 76 5.81 -3.49 -10.97
CA LEU A 76 4.38 -3.42 -11.26
C LEU A 76 3.53 -3.93 -10.09
N ALA A 77 3.93 -5.04 -9.47
CA ALA A 77 3.27 -5.58 -8.29
C ALA A 77 3.25 -4.59 -7.12
N ILE A 78 4.34 -3.84 -6.91
CA ILE A 78 4.42 -2.78 -5.92
C ILE A 78 3.44 -1.64 -6.25
N VAL A 79 3.41 -1.16 -7.51
CA VAL A 79 2.48 -0.09 -7.92
C VAL A 79 1.03 -0.54 -7.72
N LEU A 80 0.68 -1.75 -8.13
CA LEU A 80 -0.67 -2.30 -7.96
C LEU A 80 -1.05 -2.45 -6.48
N GLY A 81 -0.09 -2.80 -5.62
CA GLY A 81 -0.27 -2.75 -4.18
C GLY A 81 -0.62 -1.35 -3.68
N HIS A 82 0.11 -0.32 -4.11
CA HIS A 82 -0.18 1.07 -3.75
C HIS A 82 -1.54 1.57 -4.28
N VAL A 83 -1.88 1.23 -5.52
CA VAL A 83 -3.20 1.53 -6.11
C VAL A 83 -4.31 0.87 -5.30
N THR A 84 -4.15 -0.41 -4.97
CA THR A 84 -5.11 -1.16 -4.14
C THR A 84 -5.27 -0.52 -2.77
N ARG A 85 -4.15 -0.16 -2.11
CA ARG A 85 -4.17 0.52 -0.81
C ARG A 85 -4.92 1.85 -0.89
N CYS A 86 -4.65 2.65 -1.93
CA CYS A 86 -5.31 3.93 -2.16
C CYS A 86 -6.83 3.76 -2.33
N ALA A 87 -7.25 2.89 -3.27
CA ALA A 87 -8.66 2.65 -3.55
C ALA A 87 -9.41 2.13 -2.31
N LEU A 88 -8.88 1.12 -1.63
CA LEU A 88 -9.53 0.55 -0.44
C LEU A 88 -9.59 1.54 0.73
N SER A 89 -8.60 2.42 0.88
CA SER A 89 -8.61 3.45 1.94
C SER A 89 -9.67 4.51 1.68
N ILE A 90 -9.81 4.97 0.42
CA ILE A 90 -10.89 5.88 0.01
C ILE A 90 -12.25 5.22 0.26
N LEU A 91 -12.44 3.98 -0.21
CA LEU A 91 -13.70 3.26 -0.05
C LEU A 91 -14.04 3.07 1.44
N ARG A 92 -13.07 2.68 2.27
CA ARG A 92 -13.28 2.49 3.71
C ARG A 92 -13.66 3.78 4.42
N PHE A 93 -13.11 4.91 3.99
CA PHE A 93 -13.47 6.22 4.50
C PHE A 93 -14.89 6.62 4.06
N GLN A 94 -15.23 6.45 2.78
CA GLN A 94 -16.54 6.78 2.23
C GLN A 94 -17.67 5.94 2.82
N GLN A 95 -17.39 4.70 3.23
CA GLN A 95 -18.38 3.85 3.92
C GLN A 95 -18.89 4.44 5.25
N GLY A 96 -18.19 5.42 5.84
CA GLY A 96 -18.64 6.10 7.05
C GLY A 96 -18.70 5.25 8.31
N LYS A 97 -18.40 3.94 8.25
CA LYS A 97 -18.44 3.01 9.39
C LYS A 97 -17.57 3.45 10.57
N TRP A 98 -16.51 4.22 10.28
CA TRP A 98 -15.63 4.81 11.29
C TRP A 98 -16.38 5.81 12.21
N ARG A 99 -17.47 6.43 11.74
CA ARG A 99 -18.27 7.37 12.54
C ARG A 99 -18.97 6.72 13.73
N ASN A 100 -19.18 5.40 13.68
CA ASN A 100 -19.84 4.65 14.74
C ASN A 100 -18.86 4.10 15.79
N ILE A 101 -17.55 4.32 15.60
CA ILE A 101 -16.53 3.89 16.56
C ILE A 101 -16.53 4.87 17.72
N ARG A 102 -16.86 4.37 18.92
CA ARG A 102 -16.75 5.14 20.15
C ARG A 102 -15.29 5.14 20.59
N VAL A 103 -14.71 6.32 20.71
CA VAL A 103 -13.39 6.50 21.32
C VAL A 103 -13.63 6.69 22.81
N ASP A 104 -13.06 5.79 23.61
CA ASP A 104 -13.10 5.90 25.07
C ASP A 104 -12.09 6.97 25.50
N ILE A 105 -12.58 8.03 26.15
CA ILE A 105 -11.75 9.17 26.62
C ILE A 105 -11.83 9.27 28.16
N ASP A 106 -12.41 8.28 28.83
CA ASP A 106 -12.49 8.31 30.28
C ASP A 106 -11.09 8.28 30.90
N PRO A 107 -10.79 9.17 31.86
CA PRO A 107 -9.51 9.17 32.54
C PRO A 107 -9.34 7.85 33.28
N THR A 108 -8.21 7.17 33.06
CA THR A 108 -7.87 5.93 33.75
C THR A 108 -8.03 6.15 35.26
N PRO A 109 -8.80 5.32 35.97
CA PRO A 109 -8.92 5.41 37.43
C PRO A 109 -7.51 5.37 38.06
N ALA A 110 -7.26 6.30 38.98
CA ALA A 110 -5.99 6.44 39.70
C ALA A 110 -5.63 5.20 40.53
#